data_AF-A0A9E2UGZ8-F1
#
_entry.id   AF-A0A9E2UGZ8-F1
#
_cell.length_a   1.000
_cell.length_b   1.000
_cell.length_c   1.000
_cell.angle_alpha   90.00
_cell.angle_beta   90.00
_cell.angle_gamma   90.00
#
_symmetry.space_group_name_H-M   'P 1'
#
loop_
_entity.id
_entity.type
_entity.pdbx_description
1 polymer ?
#
loop_
_entity_poly.entity_id
_entity_poly.type
_entity_poly.pdbx_seq_one_letter_code
_entity_poly.pdbx_strand_id
1 'polypeptide(L)'
;MRKKAGWIALLSLGGAVVAPAFAQTTGAGANFDGTWAFETIRCAPAGSKLKFADITVKNSKFNLSLRIDGLQISRCSVTVNSDGSFAEPSCQAPMSGKFSATTAEWHWKHDLRICDATLKRR
;
A
#
# COMPACT_ATOMS: atom_id res chain seq x y z
N MET A 1 68.81 6.08 -11.51
CA MET A 1 68.85 6.94 -10.31
C MET A 1 67.69 6.57 -9.39
N ARG A 2 67.97 6.33 -8.08
CA ARG A 2 67.05 6.28 -6.91
C ARG A 2 65.97 5.16 -6.93
N LYS A 3 65.66 4.40 -5.87
CA LYS A 3 66.16 4.20 -4.49
C LYS A 3 65.57 2.85 -4.02
N LYS A 4 66.21 2.25 -3.01
CA LYS A 4 65.98 0.95 -2.38
C LYS A 4 64.72 0.89 -1.50
N ALA A 5 64.45 -0.35 -1.05
CA ALA A 5 63.72 -0.80 0.16
C ALA A 5 62.25 -1.16 -0.09
N GLY A 6 61.72 -2.32 0.31
CA GLY A 6 62.27 -3.36 1.17
C GLY A 6 61.18 -3.86 2.12
N TRP A 7 61.08 -5.19 2.24
CA TRP A 7 60.73 -5.95 3.44
C TRP A 7 59.25 -6.16 3.87
N ILE A 8 59.05 -7.44 4.23
CA ILE A 8 58.10 -8.06 5.18
C ILE A 8 56.82 -8.64 4.58
N ALA A 9 56.87 -9.97 4.52
CA ALA A 9 55.74 -10.88 4.45
C ALA A 9 55.16 -11.13 5.85
N LEU A 10 53.89 -11.57 5.83
CA LEU A 10 53.23 -12.54 6.71
C LEU A 10 52.56 -12.11 8.03
N LEU A 11 51.35 -12.69 8.17
CA LEU A 11 50.50 -12.91 9.37
C LEU A 11 49.68 -11.69 9.80
N SER A 12 48.36 -11.77 10.00
CA SER A 12 47.67 -12.77 10.83
C SER A 12 46.15 -12.72 10.62
N LEU A 13 45.53 -13.89 10.75
CA LEU A 13 44.21 -14.19 11.32
C LEU A 13 43.20 -13.04 11.60
N GLY A 14 41.97 -13.28 11.12
CA GLY A 14 40.79 -13.19 11.99
C GLY A 14 39.69 -12.24 11.54
N GLY A 15 38.51 -12.82 11.31
CA GLY A 15 37.26 -12.18 11.77
C GLY A 15 36.25 -11.75 10.70
N ALA A 16 35.00 -12.13 10.97
CA ALA A 16 33.75 -11.52 10.52
C ALA A 16 33.21 -11.87 9.12
N VAL A 17 32.45 -12.96 9.11
CA VAL A 17 31.06 -13.08 8.62
C VAL A 17 30.55 -11.92 7.75
N VAL A 18 30.27 -12.19 6.48
CA VAL A 18 29.29 -11.41 5.72
C VAL A 18 28.31 -12.39 5.09
N ALA A 19 27.28 -12.75 5.85
CA ALA A 19 26.07 -13.29 5.26
C ALA A 19 25.55 -12.24 4.27
N PRO A 20 25.13 -12.60 3.05
CA PRO A 20 24.45 -11.66 2.19
C PRO A 20 23.15 -11.31 2.90
N ALA A 21 23.10 -10.10 3.47
CA ALA A 21 21.87 -9.48 3.90
C ALA A 21 20.98 -9.44 2.65
N PHE A 22 20.00 -10.34 2.59
CA PHE A 22 18.77 -10.08 1.87
C PHE A 22 18.14 -8.88 2.55
N ALA A 23 18.64 -7.68 2.22
CA ALA A 23 17.86 -6.48 2.30
C ALA A 23 16.71 -6.73 1.35
N GLN A 24 15.62 -7.26 1.89
CA GLN A 24 14.32 -7.13 1.29
C GLN A 24 14.16 -5.64 1.14
N THR A 25 14.43 -5.14 -0.07
CA THR A 25 13.91 -3.87 -0.52
C THR A 25 12.42 -3.98 -0.28
N THR A 26 11.96 -3.46 0.85
CA THR A 26 10.57 -3.11 1.09
C THR A 26 10.29 -2.04 0.06
N GLY A 27 10.03 -2.48 -1.17
CA GLY A 27 9.50 -1.63 -2.22
C GLY A 27 8.30 -0.92 -1.61
N ALA A 28 8.09 0.34 -1.95
CA ALA A 28 7.17 1.22 -1.24
C ALA A 28 5.75 0.63 -1.03
N GLY A 29 5.36 -0.41 -1.78
CA GLY A 29 4.15 -1.20 -1.55
C GLY A 29 4.11 -2.08 -0.30
N ALA A 30 5.24 -2.56 0.22
CA ALA A 30 5.27 -3.37 1.44
C ALA A 30 4.80 -2.60 2.69
N ASN A 31 4.87 -1.26 2.66
CA ASN A 31 4.52 -0.43 3.81
C ASN A 31 3.02 -0.48 4.15
N PHE A 32 2.18 -0.68 3.13
CA PHE A 32 0.72 -0.68 3.26
C PHE A 32 0.09 -2.06 3.05
N ASP A 33 0.90 -3.08 2.75
CA ASP A 33 0.45 -4.46 2.58
C ASP A 33 -0.24 -4.98 3.84
N GLY A 34 -1.37 -5.66 3.66
CA GLY A 34 -2.19 -6.15 4.77
C GLY A 34 -3.68 -6.01 4.51
N THR A 35 -4.46 -6.39 5.51
CA THR A 35 -5.93 -6.30 5.46
C THR A 35 -6.40 -5.03 6.17
N TRP A 36 -7.29 -4.29 5.51
CA TRP A 36 -7.85 -3.04 5.97
C TRP A 36 -9.36 -3.18 6.04
N ALA A 37 -9.91 -2.95 7.23
CA ALA A 37 -11.35 -3.05 7.46
C ALA A 37 -11.97 -1.66 7.54
N PHE A 38 -13.20 -1.54 7.05
CA PHE A 38 -13.96 -0.30 7.17
C PHE A 38 -14.39 -0.08 8.61
N GLU A 39 -13.94 1.03 9.19
CA GLU A 39 -14.31 1.43 10.54
C GLU A 39 -15.49 2.41 10.52
N THR A 40 -15.44 3.40 9.62
CA THR A 40 -16.53 4.36 9.43
C THR A 40 -16.82 4.56 7.96
N ILE A 41 -18.11 4.72 7.63
CA ILE A 41 -18.59 5.06 6.30
C ILE A 41 -19.72 6.08 6.45
N ARG A 42 -19.63 7.18 5.73
CA ARG A 42 -20.65 8.22 5.66
C ARG A 42 -20.98 8.47 4.20
N CYS A 43 -22.26 8.41 3.84
CA CYS A 43 -22.67 8.64 2.46
C CYS A 43 -23.87 9.58 2.36
N ALA A 44 -23.88 10.38 1.30
CA ALA A 44 -24.94 11.30 0.96
C ALA A 44 -25.51 10.96 -0.45
N PRO A 45 -26.84 10.91 -0.62
CA PRO A 45 -27.87 10.91 0.44
C PRO A 45 -27.76 9.68 1.36
N ALA A 46 -28.37 9.74 2.55
CA ALA A 46 -28.42 8.62 3.49
C ALA A 46 -29.42 7.53 3.03
N GLY A 47 -29.37 6.33 3.63
CA GLY A 47 -30.46 5.35 3.54
C GLY A 47 -30.30 4.14 2.61
N SER A 48 -29.11 3.91 2.02
CA SER A 48 -28.86 2.66 1.25
C SER A 48 -28.03 1.65 2.02
N LYS A 49 -28.17 0.38 1.62
CA LYS A 49 -27.37 -0.72 2.18
C LYS A 49 -26.07 -0.81 1.40
N LEU A 50 -25.07 -0.07 1.85
CA LEU A 50 -23.71 -0.20 1.34
C LEU A 50 -23.03 -1.39 2.00
N LYS A 51 -22.44 -2.26 1.19
CA LYS A 51 -21.60 -3.35 1.66
C LYS A 51 -20.22 -3.21 1.04
N PHE A 52 -19.24 -3.01 1.92
CA PHE A 52 -17.84 -3.05 1.56
C PHE A 52 -17.24 -4.34 2.13
N ALA A 53 -16.42 -5.01 1.34
CA ALA A 53 -15.57 -6.09 1.82
C ALA A 53 -14.25 -5.49 2.32
N ASP A 54 -13.61 -6.14 3.29
CA ASP A 54 -12.26 -5.77 3.70
C ASP A 54 -11.31 -5.70 2.49
N ILE A 55 -10.42 -4.73 2.51
CA ILE A 55 -9.45 -4.51 1.44
C ILE A 55 -8.16 -5.24 1.80
N THR A 56 -7.70 -6.12 0.93
CA THR A 56 -6.36 -6.69 1.03
C THR A 56 -5.44 -5.98 0.06
N VAL A 57 -4.47 -5.26 0.61
CA VAL A 57 -3.37 -4.65 -0.14
C VAL A 57 -2.23 -5.66 -0.23
N LYS A 58 -1.75 -5.91 -1.44
CA LYS A 58 -0.60 -6.75 -1.72
C LYS A 58 0.22 -6.15 -2.83
N ASN A 59 1.53 -6.00 -2.62
CA ASN A 59 2.46 -5.42 -3.59
C ASN A 59 1.96 -4.07 -4.12
N SER A 60 1.56 -3.15 -3.22
CA SER A 60 1.08 -1.81 -3.61
C SER A 60 -0.22 -1.81 -4.42
N LYS A 61 -1.01 -2.89 -4.41
CA LYS A 61 -2.26 -2.98 -5.16
C LYS A 61 -3.35 -3.62 -4.34
N PHE A 62 -4.59 -3.20 -4.57
CA PHE A 62 -5.76 -3.91 -4.06
C PHE A 62 -6.86 -3.97 -5.11
N ASN A 63 -7.76 -4.93 -4.95
CA ASN A 63 -8.97 -5.01 -5.77
C ASN A 63 -10.13 -4.43 -4.99
N LEU A 64 -10.78 -3.44 -5.59
CA LEU A 64 -12.00 -2.91 -5.05
C LEU A 64 -13.21 -3.60 -5.67
N SER A 65 -14.20 -3.93 -4.84
CA SER A 65 -15.53 -4.36 -5.26
C SER A 65 -16.57 -3.63 -4.43
N LEU A 66 -17.34 -2.74 -5.06
CA LEU A 66 -18.38 -1.97 -4.41
C LEU A 66 -19.77 -2.41 -4.83
N ARG A 67 -20.65 -2.62 -3.84
CA ARG A 67 -22.06 -2.91 -4.06
C ARG A 67 -22.97 -1.92 -3.32
N ILE A 68 -23.98 -1.41 -4.03
CA ILE A 68 -25.02 -0.53 -3.51
C ILE A 68 -26.35 -1.21 -3.74
N ASP A 69 -27.13 -1.41 -2.68
CA ASP A 69 -28.47 -2.01 -2.75
C ASP A 69 -28.48 -3.37 -3.49
N GLY A 70 -27.38 -4.12 -3.37
CA GLY A 70 -27.19 -5.43 -4.01
C GLY A 70 -26.58 -5.40 -5.42
N LEU A 71 -26.51 -4.24 -6.07
CA LEU A 71 -25.94 -4.08 -7.40
C LEU A 71 -24.43 -3.80 -7.31
N GLN A 72 -23.63 -4.48 -8.13
CA GLN A 72 -22.20 -4.19 -8.23
C GLN A 72 -21.99 -2.98 -9.13
N ILE A 73 -21.48 -1.90 -8.53
CA ILE A 73 -21.36 -0.59 -9.18
C ILE A 73 -19.91 -0.33 -9.63
N SER A 74 -18.94 -0.90 -8.95
CA SER A 74 -17.54 -0.78 -9.35
C SER A 74 -16.77 -2.05 -9.03
N ARG A 75 -15.89 -2.42 -9.97
CA ARG A 75 -14.82 -3.40 -9.76
C ARG A 75 -13.59 -2.94 -10.50
N CYS A 76 -12.53 -2.65 -9.77
CA CYS A 76 -11.28 -2.16 -10.34
C CYS A 76 -10.09 -2.55 -9.47
N SER A 77 -8.89 -2.50 -10.05
CA SER A 77 -7.64 -2.63 -9.30
C SER A 77 -7.08 -1.24 -9.05
N VAL A 78 -6.84 -0.93 -7.79
CA VAL A 78 -6.29 0.36 -7.34
C VAL A 78 -4.81 0.15 -7.04
N THR A 79 -3.97 1.03 -7.56
CA THR A 79 -2.55 1.08 -7.22
C THR A 79 -2.35 2.06 -6.08
N VAL A 80 -1.51 1.71 -5.12
CA VAL A 80 -1.11 2.55 -3.99
C VAL A 80 0.28 3.08 -4.30
N ASN A 81 0.38 4.40 -4.44
CA ASN A 81 1.65 5.09 -4.62
C ASN A 81 2.52 4.97 -3.37
N SER A 82 3.81 5.30 -3.51
CA SER A 82 4.76 5.23 -2.39
C SER A 82 4.42 6.13 -1.21
N ASP A 83 3.69 7.22 -1.46
CA ASP A 83 3.22 8.13 -0.41
C ASP A 83 1.92 7.65 0.25
N GLY A 84 1.35 6.53 -0.21
CA GLY A 84 0.08 5.97 0.25
C GLY A 84 -1.14 6.42 -0.54
N SER A 85 -1.01 7.38 -1.46
CA SER A 85 -2.14 7.87 -2.26
C SER A 85 -2.63 6.83 -3.27
N PHE A 86 -3.91 6.86 -3.58
CA PHE A 86 -4.51 5.95 -4.55
C PHE A 86 -4.28 6.49 -5.96
N ALA A 87 -3.80 5.62 -6.85
CA ALA A 87 -3.68 5.85 -8.27
C ALA A 87 -4.62 4.90 -9.02
N GLU A 88 -5.56 5.49 -9.75
CA GLU A 88 -6.72 4.77 -10.27
C GLU A 88 -6.96 5.01 -11.75
N PRO A 89 -6.37 4.17 -12.61
CA PRO A 89 -6.55 4.33 -14.04
C PRO A 89 -7.87 3.75 -14.56
N SER A 90 -8.59 2.92 -13.78
CA SER A 90 -9.65 2.06 -14.35
C SER A 90 -10.95 1.94 -13.54
N CYS A 91 -11.14 2.74 -12.48
CA CYS A 91 -12.39 2.71 -11.71
C CYS A 91 -13.47 3.52 -12.45
N GLN A 92 -14.66 2.95 -12.65
CA GLN A 92 -15.78 3.62 -13.33
C GLN A 92 -16.27 4.88 -12.58
N ALA A 93 -15.97 4.95 -11.29
CA ALA A 93 -16.38 6.02 -10.41
C ALA A 93 -15.12 6.66 -9.82
N PRO A 94 -14.97 7.99 -9.90
CA PRO A 94 -13.85 8.68 -9.30
C PRO A 94 -13.75 8.35 -7.81
N MET A 95 -12.59 7.90 -7.37
CA MET A 95 -12.25 7.89 -5.96
C MET A 95 -10.82 8.39 -5.77
N SER A 96 -10.60 8.79 -4.53
CA SER A 96 -9.32 9.25 -4.03
C SER A 96 -9.20 8.75 -2.62
N GLY A 97 -7.98 8.53 -2.18
CA GLY A 97 -7.74 8.05 -0.85
C GLY A 97 -6.27 7.99 -0.57
N LYS A 98 -5.95 7.75 0.70
CA LYS A 98 -4.58 7.67 1.15
C LYS A 98 -4.46 6.72 2.32
N PHE A 99 -3.53 5.78 2.22
CA PHE A 99 -3.08 5.00 3.36
C PHE A 99 -2.12 5.83 4.22
N SER A 100 -2.31 5.73 5.53
CA SER A 100 -1.35 6.11 6.56
C SER A 100 -0.80 4.84 7.22
N ALA A 101 -0.02 4.98 8.30
CA ALA A 101 0.56 3.83 9.00
C ALA A 101 -0.49 2.85 9.55
N THR A 102 -1.63 3.36 10.03
CA THR A 102 -2.66 2.58 10.74
C THR A 102 -4.08 2.81 10.24
N THR A 103 -4.31 3.89 9.50
CA THR A 103 -5.62 4.26 8.94
C THR A 103 -5.53 4.45 7.44
N ALA A 104 -6.67 4.40 6.75
CA ALA A 104 -6.77 4.84 5.37
C ALA A 104 -8.01 5.71 5.23
N GLU A 105 -7.87 6.81 4.50
CA GLU A 105 -9.00 7.65 4.12
C GLU A 105 -9.40 7.32 2.70
N TRP A 106 -10.70 7.28 2.46
CA TRP A 106 -11.23 7.01 1.15
C TRP A 106 -12.45 7.89 0.88
N HIS A 107 -12.36 8.71 -0.15
CA HIS A 107 -13.44 9.45 -0.76
C HIS A 107 -13.86 8.82 -2.09
N TRP A 108 -15.14 8.53 -2.27
CA TRP A 108 -15.70 7.94 -3.48
C TRP A 108 -16.92 8.72 -3.96
N LYS A 109 -16.99 8.98 -5.26
CA LYS A 109 -18.10 9.69 -5.89
C LYS A 109 -18.67 8.87 -7.04
N HIS A 110 -19.99 8.73 -7.02
CA HIS A 110 -20.77 8.12 -8.10
C HIS A 110 -22.06 8.92 -8.28
N ASP A 111 -22.70 8.78 -9.45
CA ASP A 111 -23.90 9.55 -9.80
C ASP A 111 -25.03 9.40 -8.78
N LEU A 112 -25.06 8.26 -8.10
CA LEU A 112 -26.05 7.98 -7.07
C LEU A 112 -25.69 8.57 -5.70
N ARG A 113 -24.40 8.59 -5.31
CA ARG A 113 -23.94 8.90 -3.95
C ARG A 113 -22.49 9.38 -3.89
N ILE A 114 -22.21 10.17 -2.85
CA ILE A 114 -20.86 10.52 -2.40
C ILE A 114 -20.63 9.83 -1.06
N CYS A 115 -19.48 9.19 -0.90
CA CYS A 115 -19.11 8.49 0.32
C CYS A 115 -17.71 8.86 0.80
N ASP A 116 -17.59 9.03 2.10
CA ASP A 116 -16.35 9.13 2.84
C ASP A 116 -16.22 7.93 3.78
N ALA A 117 -15.07 7.28 3.77
CA ALA A 117 -14.79 6.14 4.60
C ALA A 117 -13.42 6.25 5.26
N THR A 118 -13.34 5.74 6.48
CA THR A 118 -12.08 5.49 7.17
C THR A 118 -11.92 3.99 7.36
N LEU A 119 -10.76 3.49 6.95
CA LEU A 119 -10.35 2.13 7.15
C LEU A 119 -9.28 2.06 8.23
N LYS A 120 -9.23 0.92 8.91
CA LYS A 120 -8.23 0.61 9.91
C LYS A 120 -7.51 -0.68 9.55
N ARG A 121 -6.21 -0.70 9.75
CA ARG A 121 -5.41 -1.92 9.58
C ARG A 121 -5.85 -2.97 10.59
N ARG A 122 -6.07 -4.19 10.12
CA ARG A 122 -6.38 -5.37 10.95
C ARG A 122 -5.12 -6.01 11.51
#